data_AF-A0A1M6P1Z8-F1
#
_entry.id   AF-A0A1M6P1Z8-F1
#
_cell.length_a   1.000
_cell.length_b   1.000
_cell.length_c   1.000
_cell.angle_alpha   90.00
_cell.angle_beta   90.00
_cell.angle_gamma   90.00
#
_symmetry.space_group_name_H-M   'P 1'
#
loop_
_entity.id
_entity.type
_entity.pdbx_description
1 polymer ?
#
loop_
_entity_poly.entity_id
_entity_poly.type
_entity_poly.pdbx_seq_one_letter_code
_entity_poly.pdbx_strand_id
1 'polypeptide(L)' 'MLCMKEHIPLEEGDYYLSVEGYRVFTEQYLLKRGYCCESGCRHCPYGYNAKINRRN' A
#
# COMPACT_ATOMS: atom_id res chain seq x y z
N MET A 1 -10.86 6.33 -28.25
CA MET A 1 -9.91 6.73 -27.18
C MET A 1 -10.26 5.97 -25.92
N LEU A 2 -9.64 4.81 -25.71
CA LEU A 2 -9.77 4.08 -24.44
C LEU A 2 -8.55 4.43 -23.60
N CYS A 3 -8.78 5.26 -22.59
CA CYS A 3 -7.83 5.58 -21.54
C CYS A 3 -7.59 4.27 -20.75
N MET A 4 -6.55 3.54 -21.14
CA MET A 4 -6.15 2.27 -20.54
C MET A 4 -5.68 2.57 -19.12
N LYS A 5 -6.54 2.35 -18.13
CA LYS A 5 -6.16 2.43 -16.72
C LYS A 5 -5.26 1.24 -16.44
N GLU A 6 -3.97 1.49 -16.26
CA GLU A 6 -2.95 0.48 -15.99
C GLU A 6 -3.34 -0.29 -14.73
N HIS A 7 -3.74 -1.55 -14.89
CA HIS A 7 -4.09 -2.43 -13.79
C HIS A 7 -2.81 -3.04 -13.27
N ILE A 8 -2.34 -2.60 -12.11
CA ILE A 8 -1.18 -3.19 -11.44
C ILE A 8 -1.56 -4.63 -11.05
N PRO A 9 -0.93 -5.67 -11.62
CA PRO A 9 -1.21 -7.05 -11.25
C PRO A 9 -0.70 -7.30 -9.83
N LEU A 10 -1.60 -7.78 -8.98
CA LEU A 10 -1.29 -8.25 -7.62
C LEU A 10 -0.74 -9.67 -7.72
N GLU A 11 0.49 -9.89 -7.28
CA GLU A 11 1.12 -11.21 -7.27
C GLU A 11 1.01 -11.87 -5.88
N GLU A 12 1.26 -13.18 -5.82
CA GLU A 12 1.31 -13.96 -4.57
C GLU A 12 2.52 -13.54 -3.71
N GLY A 13 2.34 -12.50 -2.91
CA GLY A 13 3.38 -11.90 -2.05
C GLY A 13 3.20 -10.39 -1.81
N ASP A 14 2.46 -9.72 -2.70
CA ASP A 14 2.08 -8.31 -2.58
C ASP A 14 1.08 -8.07 -1.42
N TYR A 15 0.34 -9.10 -1.05
CA TYR A 15 -0.61 -9.06 0.06
C TYR A 15 -0.68 -10.43 0.74
N TYR A 16 -0.98 -10.42 2.03
CA TYR A 16 -1.31 -11.64 2.77
C TYR A 16 -2.73 -11.55 3.32
N LEU A 17 -3.34 -12.70 3.53
CA LEU A 17 -4.63 -12.80 4.21
C LEU A 17 -4.36 -12.93 5.72
N SER A 18 -4.86 -11.97 6.50
CA SER A 18 -4.89 -12.10 7.95
C SER A 18 -5.86 -13.21 8.35
N VAL A 19 -5.68 -13.77 9.55
CA VAL A 19 -6.59 -14.77 10.15
C VAL A 19 -8.04 -14.30 10.23
N GLU A 20 -8.27 -12.99 10.25
CA GLU A 20 -9.59 -12.37 10.23
C GLU A 20 -10.19 -12.21 8.81
N GLY A 21 -9.48 -12.65 7.76
CA GLY A 21 -9.92 -12.57 6.37
C GLY A 21 -9.62 -11.24 5.66
N TYR A 22 -8.88 -10.34 6.31
CA TYR A 22 -8.46 -9.07 5.71
C TYR A 22 -7.26 -9.24 4.79
N ARG A 23 -7.29 -8.59 3.62
CA ARG A 23 -6.13 -8.45 2.73
C ARG A 23 -5.21 -7.36 3.28
N VAL A 24 -4.05 -7.75 3.77
CA VAL A 24 -3.04 -6.83 4.25
C VAL A 24 -1.96 -6.68 3.19
N PHE A 25 -1.86 -5.48 2.64
CA PHE A 25 -0.83 -5.14 1.66
C PHE A 25 0.55 -5.06 2.31
N THR A 26 1.54 -5.63 1.64
CA THR A 26 2.94 -5.58 2.06
C THR A 26 3.64 -4.35 1.49
N GLU A 27 4.85 -4.09 1.95
CA GLU A 27 5.72 -3.05 1.42
C GLU A 27 6.00 -3.22 -0.08
N GLN A 28 6.04 -4.45 -0.60
CA GLN A 28 6.28 -4.75 -2.02
C GLN A 28 5.19 -4.17 -2.91
N TYR A 29 3.93 -4.34 -2.51
CA TYR A 29 2.80 -3.75 -3.23
C TYR A 29 2.85 -2.23 -3.23
N LEU A 30 3.23 -1.63 -2.09
CA LEU A 30 3.36 -0.18 -1.96
C LEU A 30 4.48 0.36 -2.85
N LEU A 31 5.59 -0.37 -3.01
CA LEU A 31 6.68 -0.04 -3.95
C LEU A 31 6.25 -0.20 -5.41
N LYS A 32 5.57 -1.30 -5.76
CA LYS A 32 5.10 -1.57 -7.13
C LYS A 32 4.08 -0.53 -7.60
N ARG A 33 3.23 -0.06 -6.69
CA ARG A 33 2.28 1.04 -6.94
C ARG A 33 2.98 2.37 -7.24
N GLY A 34 4.19 2.57 -6.75
CA GLY A 34 5.02 3.73 -7.08
C GLY A 34 4.60 5.05 -6.44
N TYR A 35 3.60 5.07 -5.55
CA TYR A 35 3.22 6.26 -4.82
C TYR A 35 2.74 5.97 -3.39
N CYS A 36 3.05 6.88 -2.47
CA CYS A 36 2.54 6.85 -1.12
C CYS A 36 1.09 7.34 -1.10
N CYS A 37 0.18 6.57 -0.50
CA CYS A 37 -1.22 6.96 -0.35
C CYS A 37 -1.50 7.78 0.92
N GLU A 38 -0.46 8.14 1.66
CA GLU A 38 -0.56 8.99 2.87
C GLU A 38 -1.56 8.46 3.93
N SER A 39 -1.89 7.17 3.87
CA SER A 39 -2.90 6.56 4.74
C SER A 39 -2.35 6.13 6.10
N GLY A 40 -1.06 6.40 6.38
CA GLY A 40 -0.44 6.05 7.66
C GLY A 40 -0.20 4.55 7.85
N CYS A 41 0.09 3.81 6.78
CA CYS A 41 0.37 2.37 6.82
C CYS A 41 1.59 2.07 7.71
N ARG A 42 1.53 1.00 8.53
CA ARG A 42 2.66 0.62 9.40
C ARG A 42 3.87 0.11 8.61
N HIS A 43 3.63 -0.53 7.46
CA HIS A 43 4.67 -1.06 6.57
C HIS A 43 4.95 -0.11 5.40
N CYS A 44 4.88 1.21 5.61
CA CYS A 44 5.11 2.15 4.53
C CYS A 44 6.61 2.19 4.17
N PRO A 45 7.01 1.78 2.94
CA PRO A 45 8.41 1.85 2.52
C PRO A 45 8.89 3.31 2.37
N TYR A 46 7.96 4.24 2.15
CA TYR A 46 8.24 5.68 2.02
C TYR A 46 8.45 6.39 3.36
N GLY A 47 8.41 5.68 4.49
CA GLY A 47 8.56 6.28 5.82
C GLY A 47 7.39 7.18 6.26
N TYR A 48 6.25 7.12 5.56
CA TYR A 48 5.06 7.91 5.89
C TYR A 48 4.46 7.43 7.21
N ASN A 49 4.75 8.18 8.27
CA ASN A 49 4.24 7.92 9.60
C ASN A 49 3.18 8.96 9.96
N ALA A 50 1.91 8.56 9.95
CA ALA A 50 0.82 9.45 10.38
C ALA A 50 0.97 9.95 11.84
N LYS A 51 1.79 9.28 12.67
CA LYS A 51 2.08 9.70 14.05
C LYS A 51 2.98 10.93 14.16
N ILE A 52 3.85 11.22 13.19
CA ILE A 52 4.74 12.42 13.24
C ILE A 52 4.07 13.68 12.66
N ASN A 53 2.99 13.54 11.90
CA ASN A 53 2.23 14.69 11.36
C ASN A 53 1.05 15.12 12.26
N ARG A 54 0.74 14.38 13.33
CA ARG A 54 -0.10 14.94 14.42
C ARG A 54 0.76 15.80 15.35
N ARG A 55 1.22 16.95 14.85
CA ARG A 55 1.62 18.04 15.73
C ARG A 55 0.34 18.69 16.21
N ASN A 56 0.08 18.46 17.50
CA ASN A 56 -0.86 19.09 18.41
C ASN A 56 -1.42 20.44 17.97
#